data_AF-G2IMC4-F1
#
_entry.id   AF-G2IMC4-F1
#
_cell.length_a   1.000
_cell.length_b   1.000
_cell.length_c   1.000
_cell.angle_alpha   90.00
_cell.angle_beta   90.00
_cell.angle_gamma   90.00
#
_symmetry.space_group_name_H-M   'P 1'
#
loop_
_entity.id
_entity.type
_entity.pdbx_description
1 polymer ?
#
loop_
_entity_poly.entity_id
_entity_poly.type
_entity_poly.pdbx_seq_one_letter_code
_entity_poly.pdbx_strand_id
1 'polypeptide(L)'
;MYGPSYVQKQLAPFAPPEAASTTNKVRFDITLGAKDGAVVLEFEQAGCPGQDFITITEDCFVEIVLHGDQIFFSKDLDGITTKTELASFYGGLTYEQYDRKTGRYRMVSFHARYNNGGQAGTIHGFNVNVDLFRGFDDQRQPKWTALTIDPDIKNPPPIPS
;
A
#
# COMPACT_ATOMS: atom_id res chain seq x y z
N MET A 1 24.66 -22.22 1.93
CA MET A 1 24.59 -20.79 1.53
C MET A 1 23.15 -20.38 1.75
N TYR A 2 22.84 -19.68 2.84
CA TYR A 2 21.49 -19.14 3.04
C TYR A 2 21.37 -17.94 2.10
N GLY A 3 20.48 -18.03 1.10
CA GLY A 3 20.15 -16.86 0.28
C GLY A 3 19.60 -15.74 1.17
N PRO A 4 19.55 -14.49 0.67
CA PRO A 4 18.91 -13.42 1.42
C PRO A 4 17.46 -13.83 1.71
N SER A 5 17.09 -13.88 3.00
CA SER A 5 15.70 -14.03 3.41
C SER A 5 14.96 -12.75 3.05
N TYR A 6 13.87 -12.85 2.28
CA TYR A 6 12.97 -11.73 2.09
C TYR A 6 12.34 -11.36 3.45
N VAL A 7 12.57 -10.14 3.92
CA VAL A 7 12.05 -9.66 5.22
C VAL A 7 11.08 -8.52 4.97
N GLN A 8 9.86 -8.70 5.45
CA GLN A 8 8.87 -7.62 5.54
C GLN A 8 8.89 -7.04 6.96
N LYS A 9 8.90 -5.71 7.06
CA LYS A 9 8.89 -4.96 8.33
C LYS A 9 7.54 -4.27 8.48
N GLN A 10 6.94 -4.38 9.66
CA GLN A 10 5.68 -3.71 9.95
C GLN A 10 5.89 -2.20 10.06
N LEU A 11 4.84 -1.43 9.77
CA LEU A 11 4.86 0.00 10.06
C LEU A 11 4.87 0.23 11.58
N ALA A 12 5.40 1.36 12.01
CA ALA A 12 5.33 1.75 13.40
C ALA A 12 3.86 1.88 13.85
N PRO A 13 3.52 1.50 15.10
CA PRO A 13 2.15 1.57 15.58
C PRO A 13 1.62 3.01 15.66
N PHE A 14 2.51 3.99 15.77
CA PHE A 14 2.17 5.41 15.87
C PHE A 14 2.65 6.19 14.66
N ALA A 15 1.92 7.24 14.33
CA ALA A 15 2.33 8.21 13.34
C ALA A 15 3.65 8.90 13.73
N PRO A 16 4.51 9.25 12.76
CA PRO A 16 5.61 10.16 13.01
C PRO A 16 5.10 11.49 13.61
N PRO A 17 5.83 12.12 14.54
CA PRO A 17 5.35 13.29 15.28
C PRO A 17 4.86 14.45 14.42
N GLU A 18 5.53 14.73 13.29
CA GLU A 18 5.16 15.80 12.36
C GLU A 18 3.93 15.41 11.50
N ALA A 19 3.92 14.17 10.99
CA ALA A 19 2.82 13.63 10.20
C ALA A 19 1.52 13.44 10.99
N ALA A 20 1.55 13.36 12.33
CA ALA A 20 0.35 13.27 13.16
C ALA A 20 -0.54 14.53 13.11
N SER A 21 -0.02 15.66 12.60
CA SER A 21 -0.68 16.97 12.60
C SER A 21 -1.26 17.41 11.24
N THR A 22 -0.95 16.69 10.16
CA THR A 22 -1.41 17.02 8.80
C THR A 22 -2.83 16.54 8.53
N THR A 23 -3.51 17.18 7.56
CA THR A 23 -4.81 16.70 7.02
C THR A 23 -4.72 16.33 5.55
N ASN A 24 -3.54 16.46 4.93
CA ASN A 24 -3.33 16.23 3.51
C ASN A 24 -3.36 14.72 3.23
N LYS A 25 -3.89 14.35 2.07
CA LYS A 25 -4.10 12.95 1.67
C LYS A 25 -3.52 12.69 0.29
N VAL A 26 -2.71 11.64 0.18
CA VAL A 26 -2.27 11.06 -1.07
C VAL A 26 -3.01 9.74 -1.24
N ARG A 27 -3.85 9.65 -2.26
CA ARG A 27 -4.59 8.42 -2.56
C ARG A 27 -3.89 7.64 -3.68
N PHE A 28 -3.77 6.34 -3.48
CA PHE A 28 -3.22 5.40 -4.44
C PHE A 28 -4.21 4.24 -4.65
N ASP A 29 -4.67 4.08 -5.87
CA ASP A 29 -5.66 3.09 -6.26
C ASP A 29 -4.96 1.90 -6.92
N ILE A 30 -5.31 0.69 -6.46
CA ILE A 30 -4.87 -0.58 -7.03
C ILE A 30 -6.11 -1.29 -7.56
N THR A 31 -6.18 -1.47 -8.87
CA THR A 31 -7.35 -2.04 -9.55
C THR A 31 -7.02 -3.38 -10.16
N LEU A 32 -7.67 -4.44 -9.68
CA LEU A 32 -7.65 -5.76 -10.31
C LEU A 32 -8.89 -5.92 -11.19
N GLY A 33 -8.68 -6.19 -12.48
CA GLY A 33 -9.77 -6.37 -13.43
C GLY A 33 -9.39 -7.21 -14.63
N ALA A 34 -10.27 -7.19 -15.64
CA ALA A 34 -10.05 -7.81 -16.94
C ALA A 34 -10.16 -6.75 -18.05
N LYS A 35 -9.19 -6.74 -18.96
CA LYS A 35 -9.11 -5.79 -20.09
C LYS A 35 -8.58 -6.53 -21.31
N ASP A 36 -9.30 -6.43 -22.42
CA ASP A 36 -8.94 -7.07 -23.70
C ASP A 36 -8.62 -8.57 -23.59
N GLY A 37 -9.36 -9.29 -22.73
CA GLY A 37 -9.17 -10.72 -22.48
C GLY A 37 -8.00 -11.07 -21.56
N ALA A 38 -7.26 -10.08 -21.05
CA ALA A 38 -6.19 -10.26 -20.07
C ALA A 38 -6.64 -9.89 -18.65
N VAL A 39 -6.04 -10.54 -17.65
CA VAL A 39 -6.11 -10.08 -16.25
C VAL A 39 -5.12 -8.94 -16.09
N VAL A 40 -5.57 -7.79 -15.59
CA VAL A 40 -4.75 -6.60 -15.44
C VAL A 40 -4.79 -6.11 -14.00
N LEU A 41 -3.63 -5.71 -13.51
CA LEU A 41 -3.46 -5.00 -12.25
C LEU A 41 -2.95 -3.59 -12.59
N GLU A 42 -3.80 -2.60 -12.41
CA GLU A 42 -3.50 -1.19 -12.70
C GLU A 42 -3.23 -0.43 -11.40
N PHE A 43 -2.26 0.49 -11.44
CA PHE A 43 -1.86 1.33 -10.32
C PHE A 43 -1.98 2.79 -10.72
N GLU A 44 -2.54 3.61 -9.85
CA GLU A 44 -2.65 5.05 -10.10
C GLU A 44 -2.62 5.84 -8.80
N GLN A 45 -1.75 6.86 -8.72
CA GLN A 45 -1.90 7.91 -7.74
C GLN A 45 -2.97 8.91 -8.22
N ALA A 46 -3.96 9.21 -7.37
CA ALA A 46 -5.03 10.12 -7.70
C ALA A 46 -4.48 11.50 -8.15
N GLY A 47 -4.89 11.93 -9.35
CA GLY A 47 -4.44 13.18 -9.97
C GLY A 47 -3.11 13.07 -10.74
N CYS A 48 -2.51 11.87 -10.83
CA CYS A 48 -1.25 11.63 -11.55
C CYS A 48 -1.39 10.41 -12.50
N PRO A 49 -2.10 10.55 -13.65
CA PRO A 49 -2.35 9.44 -14.56
C PRO A 49 -1.07 8.78 -15.05
N GLY A 50 -1.02 7.44 -15.00
CA GLY A 50 0.12 6.64 -15.44
C GLY A 50 1.28 6.57 -14.44
N GLN A 51 1.14 7.15 -13.24
CA GLN A 51 2.12 7.01 -12.17
C GLN A 51 1.85 5.73 -11.37
N ASP A 52 2.75 4.75 -11.51
CA ASP A 52 2.67 3.44 -10.86
C ASP A 52 3.35 3.38 -9.48
N PHE A 53 3.76 4.53 -8.95
CA PHE A 53 4.40 4.71 -7.65
C PHE A 53 3.74 5.82 -6.84
N ILE A 54 4.02 5.83 -5.53
CA ILE A 54 3.49 6.86 -4.63
C ILE A 54 4.53 7.97 -4.46
N THR A 55 4.12 9.21 -4.71
CA THR A 55 4.93 10.41 -4.48
C THR A 55 4.47 11.11 -3.21
N ILE A 56 5.42 11.36 -2.31
CA ILE A 56 5.20 12.14 -1.09
C ILE A 56 5.97 13.45 -1.22
N THR A 57 5.26 14.58 -1.33
CA THR A 57 5.85 15.93 -1.44
C THR A 57 5.85 16.69 -0.11
N GLU A 58 5.04 16.23 0.84
CA GLU A 58 4.83 16.82 2.16
C GLU A 58 4.27 15.76 3.11
N ASP A 59 4.26 16.06 4.39
CA ASP A 59 3.67 15.20 5.40
C ASP A 59 2.17 15.00 5.11
N CYS A 60 1.76 13.74 4.97
CA CYS A 60 0.40 13.39 4.56
C CYS A 60 -0.06 12.06 5.16
N PHE A 61 -1.35 11.77 4.97
CA PHE A 61 -1.88 10.42 5.02
C PHE A 61 -1.81 9.80 3.63
N VAL A 62 -1.31 8.58 3.54
CA VAL A 62 -1.40 7.77 2.33
C VAL A 62 -2.61 6.84 2.47
N GLU A 63 -3.51 6.88 1.50
CA GLU A 63 -4.67 6.00 1.42
C GLU A 63 -4.46 5.03 0.26
N ILE A 64 -4.39 3.73 0.55
CA ILE A 64 -4.34 2.68 -0.48
C ILE A 64 -5.73 2.07 -0.60
N VAL A 65 -6.32 2.13 -1.80
CA VAL A 65 -7.67 1.65 -2.07
C VAL A 65 -7.63 0.51 -3.09
N LEU A 66 -8.23 -0.62 -2.74
CA LEU A 66 -8.30 -1.81 -3.58
C LEU A 66 -9.63 -1.88 -4.34
N HIS A 67 -9.57 -1.86 -5.67
CA HIS A 67 -10.72 -2.00 -6.56
C HIS A 67 -10.76 -3.35 -7.24
N GLY A 68 -11.98 -3.86 -7.42
CA GLY A 68 -12.24 -5.16 -8.03
C GLY A 68 -12.84 -6.16 -7.04
N ASP A 69 -13.62 -7.10 -7.56
CA ASP A 69 -14.44 -7.99 -6.73
C ASP A 69 -13.62 -9.00 -5.91
N GLN A 70 -12.38 -9.25 -6.33
CA GLN A 70 -11.56 -10.36 -5.80
C GLN A 70 -10.37 -9.92 -4.97
N ILE A 71 -10.02 -8.64 -4.91
CA ILE A 71 -8.81 -8.18 -4.20
C ILE A 71 -9.16 -7.53 -2.87
N PHE A 72 -8.49 -7.95 -1.80
CA PHE A 72 -8.70 -7.48 -0.43
C PHE A 72 -7.38 -7.45 0.32
N PHE A 73 -7.26 -6.63 1.38
CA PHE A 73 -6.08 -6.66 2.23
C PHE A 73 -5.92 -8.00 2.95
N SER A 74 -4.66 -8.41 3.14
CA SER A 74 -4.34 -9.67 3.80
C SER A 74 -4.81 -9.69 5.26
N LYS A 75 -5.08 -10.89 5.79
CA LYS A 75 -5.32 -11.14 7.21
C LYS A 75 -4.10 -11.73 7.92
N ASP A 76 -3.21 -12.33 7.14
CA ASP A 76 -2.04 -13.04 7.67
C ASP A 76 -0.83 -12.11 7.77
N LEU A 77 -0.85 -11.00 7.03
CA LEU A 77 0.16 -9.95 7.02
C LEU A 77 -0.50 -8.58 7.15
N ASP A 78 0.24 -7.62 7.70
CA ASP A 78 -0.18 -6.22 7.65
C ASP A 78 -0.34 -5.78 6.19
N GLY A 79 -1.42 -5.06 5.90
CA GLY A 79 -1.74 -4.58 4.56
C GLY A 79 -0.64 -3.75 3.95
N ILE A 80 0.17 -3.07 4.78
CA ILE A 80 1.36 -2.34 4.37
C ILE A 80 2.56 -2.80 5.19
N THR A 81 3.65 -3.15 4.51
CA THR A 81 4.96 -3.41 5.12
C THR A 81 6.07 -2.74 4.33
N THR A 82 7.26 -2.66 4.92
CA THR A 82 8.45 -2.09 4.30
C THR A 82 9.56 -3.14 4.14
N LYS A 83 10.47 -2.92 3.19
CA LYS A 83 11.62 -3.81 2.95
C LYS A 83 12.80 -3.52 3.89
N THR A 84 12.77 -2.38 4.57
CA THR A 84 13.74 -1.91 5.57
C THR A 84 13.02 -1.20 6.73
N GLU A 85 13.74 -0.92 7.82
CA GLU A 85 13.19 -0.16 8.95
C GLU A 85 12.96 1.30 8.56
N LEU A 86 11.69 1.74 8.51
CA LEU A 86 11.30 3.08 8.07
C LEU A 86 10.34 3.77 9.07
N ALA A 87 10.40 3.39 10.34
CA ALA A 87 9.53 3.92 11.41
C ALA A 87 9.62 5.44 11.61
N SER A 88 10.71 6.09 11.20
CA SER A 88 10.85 7.55 11.23
C SER A 88 10.03 8.26 10.14
N PHE A 89 9.60 7.53 9.12
CA PHE A 89 8.86 8.04 7.97
C PHE A 89 7.42 7.57 7.92
N TYR A 90 7.13 6.35 8.40
CA TYR A 90 5.82 5.73 8.22
C TYR A 90 5.29 5.10 9.50
N GLY A 91 3.99 5.22 9.74
CA GLY A 91 3.35 4.61 10.90
C GLY A 91 1.85 4.88 10.98
N GLY A 92 1.21 4.31 12.02
CA GLY A 92 -0.21 4.52 12.29
C GLY A 92 -1.14 3.88 11.25
N LEU A 93 -0.84 2.64 10.85
CA LEU A 93 -1.66 1.90 9.89
C LEU A 93 -3.08 1.68 10.42
N THR A 94 -4.08 2.06 9.64
CA THR A 94 -5.51 1.81 9.90
C THR A 94 -6.15 1.08 8.72
N TYR A 95 -7.24 0.37 9.00
CA TYR A 95 -8.00 -0.39 8.02
C TYR A 95 -9.43 0.11 7.94
N GLU A 96 -9.92 0.29 6.72
CA GLU A 96 -11.23 0.87 6.43
C GLU A 96 -11.95 0.08 5.31
N GLN A 97 -13.22 0.41 5.09
CA GLN A 97 -14.07 -0.27 4.10
C GLN A 97 -14.15 -1.79 4.31
N TYR A 98 -14.62 -2.18 5.49
CA TYR A 98 -14.83 -3.59 5.85
C TYR A 98 -15.94 -4.23 5.02
N ASP A 99 -15.59 -5.26 4.25
CA ASP A 99 -16.52 -6.11 3.54
C ASP A 99 -17.01 -7.24 4.45
N ARG A 100 -18.30 -7.23 4.80
CA ARG A 100 -18.89 -8.23 5.71
C ARG A 100 -18.99 -9.63 5.10
N LYS A 101 -19.02 -9.74 3.77
CA LYS A 101 -19.19 -11.03 3.07
C LYS A 101 -17.90 -11.84 3.10
N THR A 102 -16.77 -11.17 2.91
CA THR A 102 -15.44 -11.78 2.94
C THR A 102 -14.74 -11.62 4.28
N GLY A 103 -15.21 -10.69 5.10
CA GLY A 103 -14.65 -10.34 6.39
C GLY A 103 -13.30 -9.64 6.28
N ARG A 104 -13.03 -8.91 5.20
CA ARG A 104 -11.75 -8.24 4.92
C ARG A 104 -11.93 -6.77 4.57
N TYR A 105 -10.83 -6.03 4.55
CA TYR A 105 -10.81 -4.60 4.27
C TYR A 105 -10.41 -4.32 2.83
N ARG A 106 -10.89 -3.19 2.29
CA ARG A 106 -10.56 -2.71 0.94
C ARG A 106 -9.76 -1.42 0.94
N MET A 107 -9.60 -0.80 2.09
CA MET A 107 -8.80 0.41 2.24
C MET A 107 -7.89 0.28 3.45
N VAL A 108 -6.68 0.79 3.31
CA VAL A 108 -5.80 1.10 4.44
C VAL A 108 -5.35 2.54 4.34
N SER A 109 -5.07 3.14 5.50
CA SER A 109 -4.41 4.44 5.54
C SER A 109 -3.23 4.40 6.51
N PHE A 110 -2.20 5.18 6.24
CA PHE A 110 -1.06 5.34 7.14
C PHE A 110 -0.46 6.73 7.00
N HIS A 111 0.24 7.18 8.03
CA HIS A 111 0.95 8.45 7.99
C HIS A 111 2.28 8.31 7.26
N ALA A 112 2.60 9.30 6.43
CA ALA A 112 3.87 9.44 5.75
C ALA A 112 4.48 10.81 6.06
N ARG A 113 5.73 10.80 6.51
CA ARG A 113 6.57 11.99 6.66
C ARG A 113 7.37 12.19 5.38
N TYR A 114 7.37 13.42 4.87
CA TYR A 114 8.21 13.80 3.75
C TYR A 114 9.69 13.74 4.15
N ASN A 115 10.48 13.02 3.36
CA ASN A 115 11.90 12.91 3.60
C ASN A 115 12.65 14.11 3.02
N ASN A 116 12.54 15.25 3.70
CA ASN A 116 13.15 16.53 3.30
C ASN A 116 14.69 16.48 3.21
N GLY A 117 15.33 15.57 3.96
CA GLY A 117 16.78 15.34 3.92
C GLY A 117 17.22 14.25 2.93
N GLY A 118 16.28 13.61 2.24
CA GLY A 118 16.55 12.52 1.31
C GLY A 118 17.18 13.02 0.02
N GLN A 119 18.04 12.19 -0.58
CA GLN A 119 18.52 12.46 -1.93
C GLN A 119 17.35 12.41 -2.92
N ALA A 120 17.41 13.21 -3.99
CA ALA A 120 16.42 13.16 -5.05
C ALA A 120 16.30 11.72 -5.60
N GLY A 121 15.07 11.25 -5.79
CA GLY A 121 14.82 9.87 -6.23
C GLY A 121 15.09 8.81 -5.17
N THR A 122 15.19 9.16 -3.89
CA THR A 122 15.16 8.18 -2.79
C THR A 122 13.91 7.32 -2.93
N ILE A 123 14.12 6.00 -2.95
CA ILE A 123 13.07 4.99 -3.04
C ILE A 123 12.96 4.30 -1.69
N HIS A 124 11.78 4.36 -1.09
CA HIS A 124 11.41 3.55 0.06
C HIS A 124 10.63 2.34 -0.45
N GLY A 125 11.30 1.18 -0.44
CA GLY A 125 10.69 -0.08 -0.82
C GLY A 125 9.59 -0.46 0.15
N PHE A 126 8.37 -0.57 -0.36
CA PHE A 126 7.19 -0.94 0.40
C PHE A 126 6.38 -2.01 -0.32
N ASN A 127 5.58 -2.72 0.46
CA ASN A 127 4.74 -3.80 -0.02
C ASN A 127 3.30 -3.53 0.37
N VAL A 128 2.39 -3.87 -0.53
CA VAL A 128 0.96 -3.95 -0.30
C VAL A 128 0.58 -5.42 -0.29
N ASN A 129 0.22 -5.93 0.89
CA ASN A 129 -0.13 -7.34 1.08
C ASN A 129 -1.63 -7.55 0.90
N VAL A 130 -1.99 -8.34 -0.09
CA VAL A 130 -3.38 -8.59 -0.47
C VAL A 130 -3.65 -10.09 -0.56
N ASP A 131 -4.92 -10.45 -0.48
CA ASP A 131 -5.41 -11.79 -0.74
C ASP A 131 -6.44 -11.76 -1.85
N LEU A 132 -6.29 -12.65 -2.82
CA LEU A 132 -7.25 -12.85 -3.91
C LEU A 132 -8.33 -13.85 -3.51
N PHE A 133 -9.58 -13.41 -3.57
CA PHE A 133 -10.76 -14.22 -3.36
C PHE A 133 -11.02 -15.13 -4.56
N ARG A 134 -11.03 -16.44 -4.32
CA ARG A 134 -11.23 -17.47 -5.35
C ARG A 134 -12.62 -18.10 -5.32
N GLY A 135 -13.54 -17.49 -4.58
CA GLY A 135 -14.85 -18.06 -4.31
C GLY A 135 -14.88 -18.87 -3.01
N PHE A 136 -15.97 -19.58 -2.83
CA PHE A 136 -16.16 -20.48 -1.69
C PHE A 136 -15.91 -21.92 -2.11
N ASP A 137 -15.44 -22.75 -1.18
CA ASP A 137 -15.38 -24.19 -1.36
C ASP A 137 -16.73 -24.88 -1.07
N ASP A 138 -16.74 -26.21 -1.18
CA ASP A 138 -17.93 -27.04 -0.96
C ASP A 138 -18.47 -26.95 0.48
N GLN A 139 -17.63 -26.50 1.42
CA GLN A 139 -17.97 -26.27 2.83
C GLN A 139 -18.32 -24.80 3.11
N ARG A 140 -18.50 -24.00 2.06
CA ARG A 140 -18.75 -22.54 2.11
C ARG A 140 -17.66 -21.74 2.82
N GLN A 141 -16.43 -22.26 2.85
CA GLN A 141 -15.27 -21.52 3.36
C GLN A 141 -14.66 -20.68 2.22
N PRO A 142 -14.28 -19.42 2.49
CA PRO A 142 -13.68 -18.58 1.46
C PRO A 142 -12.27 -19.05 1.13
N LYS A 143 -11.98 -19.21 -0.16
CA LYS A 143 -10.64 -19.56 -0.67
C LYS A 143 -9.86 -18.31 -1.03
N TRP A 144 -8.62 -18.26 -0.58
CA TRP A 144 -7.73 -17.12 -0.71
C TRP A 144 -6.43 -17.50 -1.40
N THR A 145 -5.78 -16.54 -2.05
CA THR A 145 -4.42 -16.67 -2.56
C THR A 145 -3.67 -15.40 -2.24
N ALA A 146 -2.65 -15.52 -1.39
CA ALA A 146 -1.83 -14.39 -0.97
C ALA A 146 -1.01 -13.86 -2.12
N LEU A 147 -0.97 -12.53 -2.24
CA LEU A 147 -0.14 -11.78 -3.16
C LEU A 147 0.50 -10.60 -2.43
N THR A 148 1.64 -10.18 -2.95
CA THR A 148 2.32 -8.97 -2.52
C THR A 148 2.57 -8.11 -3.76
N ILE A 149 2.25 -6.82 -3.66
CA ILE A 149 2.40 -5.82 -4.71
C ILE A 149 3.40 -4.78 -4.21
N ASP A 150 4.33 -4.33 -5.07
CA ASP A 150 5.44 -3.46 -4.66
C ASP A 150 5.47 -2.15 -5.49
N PRO A 151 4.60 -1.16 -5.22
CA PRO A 151 4.54 0.06 -6.03
C PRO A 151 5.72 1.04 -5.83
N ASP A 152 6.55 0.85 -4.80
CA ASP A 152 7.60 1.77 -4.32
C ASP A 152 7.12 3.21 -3.94
N ILE A 153 7.55 3.74 -2.79
CA ILE A 153 7.32 5.16 -2.44
C ILE A 153 8.56 5.93 -2.88
N LYS A 154 8.37 6.99 -3.68
CA LYS A 154 9.46 7.80 -4.19
C LYS A 154 9.36 9.23 -3.68
N ASN A 155 10.51 9.78 -3.29
CA ASN A 155 10.62 11.23 -3.13
C ASN A 155 10.58 11.88 -4.52
N PRO A 156 9.79 12.95 -4.72
CA PRO A 156 9.79 13.73 -5.96
C PRO A 156 11.18 14.34 -6.22
N PRO A 157 11.55 14.59 -7.48
CA PRO A 157 12.68 15.46 -7.78
C PRO A 157 12.41 16.88 -7.25
N PRO A 158 13.43 17.66 -6.85
CA PRO A 158 13.24 19.05 -6.46
C PRO A 158 12.59 19.84 -7.60
N ILE A 159 11.62 20.69 -7.28
CA ILE A 159 11.07 21.65 -8.24
C ILE A 159 12.22 22.59 -8.63
N PRO A 160 12.54 22.76 -9.93
CA PRO A 160 13.55 23.74 -10.34
C PRO A 160 13.15 25.11 -9.80
N SER A 161 14.08 25.75 -9.11
CA SER A 161 13.93 27.13 -8.60
C SER A 161 13.95 28.15 -9.72
#